data_AF-A0AAW6DCG4-F1
#
_entry.id   AF-A0AAW6DCG4-F1
#
_cell.length_a   1.000
_cell.length_b   1.000
_cell.length_c   1.000
_cell.angle_alpha   90.00
_cell.angle_beta   90.00
_cell.angle_gamma   90.00
#
_symmetry.space_group_name_H-M   'P 1'
#
loop_
_entity.id
_entity.type
_entity.pdbx_description
1 polymer ?
#
loop_
_entity_poly.entity_id
_entity_poly.type
_entity_poly.pdbx_seq_one_letter_code
_entity_poly.pdbx_strand_id
1 'polypeptide(L)'
;MGSSDELSSQFGTGNRESGSDIRLEYYDRTHEDKSLPFFGRDEVINEILRTTPHLSASLEEIKDYYERNPDNKDRTEYIKSIFNNDYTELTLEDGRTVGYKTFENVLHLWEGKYDSRTAQSYYDWAVIARHFEAMRLLGECYNAFYLMP
;
A
#
# COMPACT_ATOMS: atom_id res chain seq x y z
N MET A 1 -37.45 23.28 -47.28
CA MET A 1 -37.69 21.94 -46.73
C MET A 1 -36.33 21.42 -46.28
N GLY A 2 -36.00 21.15 -45.03
CA GLY A 2 -36.65 21.24 -43.72
C GLY A 2 -35.54 21.19 -42.64
N SER A 3 -35.88 21.64 -41.43
CA SER A 3 -35.04 21.75 -40.24
C SER A 3 -34.58 20.41 -39.66
N SER A 4 -33.52 20.46 -38.85
CA SER A 4 -33.35 19.86 -37.50
C SER A 4 -31.85 19.91 -37.15
N ASP A 5 -31.35 20.91 -36.43
CA ASP A 5 -31.50 21.15 -34.97
C ASP A 5 -30.77 20.11 -34.10
N GLU A 6 -29.63 20.57 -33.58
CA GLU A 6 -29.10 20.43 -32.22
C GLU A 6 -29.06 19.05 -31.54
N LEU A 7 -27.83 18.56 -31.30
CA LEU A 7 -27.53 17.77 -30.11
C LEU A 7 -26.40 18.42 -29.29
N SER A 8 -26.83 19.04 -28.20
CA SER A 8 -26.14 19.15 -26.91
C SER A 8 -25.65 17.75 -26.46
N SER A 9 -24.57 17.57 -25.70
CA SER A 9 -24.32 18.21 -24.41
C SER A 9 -22.84 18.14 -24.05
N GLN A 10 -22.34 19.28 -23.59
CA GLN A 10 -21.11 19.45 -22.84
C GLN A 10 -21.29 18.80 -21.45
N PHE A 11 -20.69 17.63 -21.24
CA PHE A 11 -20.38 17.13 -19.90
C PHE A 11 -18.90 17.32 -19.64
N GLY A 12 -18.56 18.52 -19.17
CA GLY A 12 -17.38 18.69 -18.33
C GLY A 12 -17.75 18.28 -16.92
N THR A 13 -16.96 17.39 -16.32
CA THR A 13 -16.37 17.48 -14.97
C THR A 13 -16.01 16.07 -14.51
N GLY A 14 -14.72 15.85 -14.22
CA GLY A 14 -14.26 14.72 -13.41
C GLY A 14 -13.43 13.66 -14.12
N ASN A 15 -12.46 14.04 -14.95
CA ASN A 15 -11.40 13.08 -15.32
C ASN A 15 -10.34 13.09 -14.21
N ARG A 16 -10.65 12.43 -13.08
CA ARG A 16 -9.59 11.98 -12.17
C ARG A 16 -9.02 10.72 -12.82
N GLU A 17 -8.05 10.98 -13.68
CA GLU A 17 -6.98 10.08 -14.12
C GLU A 17 -7.01 8.74 -13.38
N SER A 18 -7.64 7.81 -14.10
CA SER A 18 -7.51 6.36 -13.96
C SER A 18 -6.18 6.00 -13.33
N GLY A 19 -6.23 5.46 -12.12
CA GLY A 19 -5.11 4.71 -11.55
C GLY A 19 -4.59 3.78 -12.64
N SER A 20 -3.35 3.98 -13.02
CA SER A 20 -2.66 3.19 -14.02
C SER A 20 -2.91 1.71 -13.73
N ASP A 21 -3.51 1.01 -14.69
CA ASP A 21 -3.77 -0.43 -14.69
C ASP A 21 -2.42 -1.17 -14.76
N ILE A 22 -1.62 -1.04 -13.69
CA ILE A 22 -0.37 -1.77 -13.52
C ILE A 22 -0.80 -3.18 -13.13
N ARG A 23 -0.86 -4.07 -14.12
CA ARG A 23 -1.03 -5.50 -13.88
C ARG A 23 0.07 -5.98 -12.96
N LEU A 24 -0.28 -6.20 -11.69
CA LEU A 24 0.62 -6.76 -10.69
C LEU A 24 0.98 -8.19 -11.06
N GLU A 25 2.22 -8.57 -10.81
CA GLU A 25 2.67 -9.95 -11.02
C GLU A 25 2.01 -10.86 -9.97
N TYR A 26 1.56 -12.05 -10.36
CA TYR A 26 1.08 -13.05 -9.42
C TYR A 26 2.26 -13.84 -8.84
N TYR A 27 2.36 -13.93 -7.51
CA TYR A 27 3.44 -14.69 -6.86
C TYR A 27 3.06 -16.16 -6.67
N ASP A 28 3.86 -17.06 -7.25
CA ASP A 28 3.72 -18.50 -7.04
C ASP A 28 4.30 -18.89 -5.67
N ARG A 29 3.41 -19.09 -4.70
CA ARG A 29 3.77 -19.42 -3.31
C ARG A 29 4.44 -20.79 -3.15
N THR A 30 4.49 -21.65 -4.18
CA THR A 30 5.30 -22.89 -4.09
C THR A 30 6.80 -22.61 -4.05
N HIS A 31 7.21 -21.41 -4.50
CA HIS A 31 8.60 -20.95 -4.53
C HIS A 31 8.97 -20.04 -3.35
N GLU A 32 8.11 -19.96 -2.32
CA GLU A 32 8.45 -19.30 -1.07
C GLU A 32 9.71 -19.94 -0.49
N ASP A 33 10.76 -19.14 -0.33
CA ASP A 33 11.96 -19.59 0.36
C ASP A 33 11.69 -19.58 1.88
N LYS A 34 11.43 -20.79 2.40
CA LYS A 34 11.11 -21.05 3.80
C LYS A 34 12.36 -21.31 4.65
N SER A 35 13.56 -21.14 4.08
CA SER A 35 14.81 -21.30 4.83
C SER A 35 15.12 -20.08 5.70
N LEU A 36 14.61 -18.90 5.31
CA LEU A 36 14.79 -17.67 6.07
C LEU A 36 13.80 -17.59 7.26
N PRO A 37 14.23 -17.01 8.39
CA PRO A 37 13.36 -16.66 9.50
C PRO A 37 12.13 -15.85 9.08
N PHE A 38 11.03 -16.03 9.81
CA PHE A 38 9.80 -15.26 9.63
C PHE A 38 10.01 -13.78 9.97
N PHE A 39 9.53 -12.90 9.09
CA PHE A 39 9.53 -11.45 9.25
C PHE A 39 8.12 -10.97 9.57
N GLY A 40 7.88 -10.52 10.80
CA GLY A 40 6.51 -10.12 11.16
C GLY A 40 6.31 -9.45 12.49
N ARG A 41 7.25 -8.61 12.92
CA ARG A 41 7.02 -7.75 14.08
C ARG A 41 6.10 -6.60 13.65
N ASP A 42 4.93 -6.49 14.28
CA ASP A 42 3.91 -5.48 13.93
C ASP A 42 4.49 -4.05 13.94
N GLU A 43 5.34 -3.72 14.92
CA GLU A 43 6.03 -2.43 15.02
C GLU A 43 6.83 -2.09 13.75
N VAL A 44 7.52 -3.10 13.19
CA VAL A 44 8.36 -2.95 12.00
C VAL A 44 7.51 -2.88 10.74
N ILE A 45 6.45 -3.69 10.66
CA ILE A 45 5.51 -3.64 9.55
C ILE A 45 4.85 -2.25 9.51
N ASN A 46 4.33 -1.76 10.64
CA ASN A 46 3.73 -0.44 10.73
C ASN A 46 4.73 0.66 10.32
N GLU A 47 6.01 0.52 10.69
CA GLU A 47 7.04 1.45 10.25
C GLU A 47 7.25 1.45 8.75
N ILE A 48 7.33 0.27 8.13
CA ILE A 48 7.44 0.18 6.66
C ILE A 48 6.24 0.85 5.99
N LEU A 49 5.03 0.55 6.46
CA LEU A 49 3.79 1.05 5.86
C LEU A 49 3.62 2.56 6.05
N ARG A 50 4.11 3.15 7.16
CA ARG A 50 4.03 4.59 7.41
C ARG A 50 5.15 5.40 6.75
N THR A 51 6.32 4.79 6.54
CA THR A 51 7.52 5.48 6.02
C THR A 51 7.80 5.19 4.55
N THR A 52 7.06 4.27 3.92
CA THR A 52 7.28 3.96 2.51
C THR A 52 7.12 5.20 1.62
N PRO A 53 8.14 5.55 0.80
CA PRO A 53 8.13 6.76 0.00
C PRO A 53 7.33 6.62 -1.30
N HIS A 54 6.83 5.42 -1.64
CA HIS A 54 6.27 5.11 -2.95
C HIS A 54 4.78 4.76 -2.94
N LEU A 55 4.04 5.26 -1.93
CA LEU A 55 2.58 5.24 -1.98
C LEU A 55 2.06 6.35 -2.89
N SER A 56 1.08 6.02 -3.73
CA SER A 56 0.40 7.02 -4.57
C SER A 56 -0.64 7.85 -3.80
N ALA A 57 -0.92 7.51 -2.54
CA ALA A 57 -1.80 8.24 -1.63
C ALA A 57 -1.07 8.51 -0.30
N SER A 58 -1.34 9.67 0.30
CA SER A 58 -0.82 10.03 1.63
C SER A 58 -1.53 9.28 2.76
N LEU A 59 -0.90 9.21 3.94
CA LEU A 59 -1.52 8.61 5.13
C LEU A 59 -2.85 9.29 5.52
N GLU A 60 -2.96 10.60 5.27
CA GLU A 60 -4.19 11.37 5.49
C GLU A 60 -5.30 10.94 4.51
N GLU A 61 -4.99 10.80 3.21
CA GLU A 61 -5.95 10.32 2.21
C GLU A 61 -6.41 8.88 2.48
N ILE A 62 -5.48 8.02 2.93
CA ILE A 62 -5.82 6.64 3.35
C ILE A 62 -6.78 6.67 4.53
N LYS A 63 -6.53 7.53 5.53
CA LYS A 63 -7.42 7.71 6.68
C LYS A 63 -8.81 8.18 6.25
N ASP A 64 -8.88 9.22 5.42
CA ASP A 64 -10.13 9.76 4.88
C ASP A 64 -10.93 8.69 4.12
N TYR A 65 -10.23 7.87 3.32
CA TYR A 65 -10.84 6.75 2.60
C TYR A 65 -11.46 5.74 3.57
N TYR A 66 -10.74 5.35 4.63
CA TYR A 66 -11.21 4.39 5.62
C TYR A 66 -12.41 4.91 6.43
N GLU A 67 -12.49 6.22 6.69
CA GLU A 67 -13.61 6.85 7.38
C GLU A 67 -14.89 6.86 6.53
N ARG A 68 -14.75 6.96 5.20
CA ARG A 68 -15.88 6.97 4.26
C ARG A 68 -16.33 5.57 3.82
N ASN A 69 -15.41 4.61 3.82
CA ASN A 69 -15.64 3.26 3.30
C ASN A 69 -15.40 2.24 4.42
N PRO A 70 -16.46 1.69 5.05
CA PRO A 70 -16.32 0.66 6.09
C PRO A 70 -16.12 -0.77 5.53
N ASP A 71 -16.28 -0.98 4.23
CA ASP A 71 -16.14 -2.30 3.61
C ASP A 71 -14.67 -2.76 3.54
N ASN A 72 -14.39 -3.96 4.06
CA ASN A 72 -13.04 -4.50 4.14
C ASN A 72 -12.47 -4.91 2.78
N LYS A 73 -13.33 -5.33 1.85
CA LYS A 73 -12.88 -5.73 0.51
C LYS A 73 -12.47 -4.49 -0.27
N ASP A 74 -13.28 -3.44 -0.25
CA ASP A 74 -12.95 -2.17 -0.91
C ASP A 74 -11.67 -1.54 -0.34
N ARG A 75 -11.50 -1.56 0.99
CA ARG A 75 -10.24 -1.14 1.65
C ARG A 75 -9.03 -1.96 1.20
N THR A 76 -9.19 -3.27 1.07
CA THR A 76 -8.10 -4.16 0.63
C THR A 76 -7.66 -3.83 -0.79
N GLU A 77 -8.60 -3.68 -1.72
CA GLU A 77 -8.32 -3.31 -3.10
C GLU A 77 -7.72 -1.90 -3.21
N TYR A 78 -8.23 -0.95 -2.42
CA TYR A 78 -7.67 0.39 -2.35
C TYR A 78 -6.21 0.39 -1.87
N ILE A 79 -5.91 -0.28 -0.75
CA ILE A 79 -4.53 -0.39 -0.25
C ILE A 79 -3.63 -1.06 -1.28
N LYS A 80 -4.07 -2.13 -1.92
CA LYS A 80 -3.30 -2.76 -2.98
C LYS A 80 -2.99 -1.81 -4.14
N SER A 81 -3.95 -0.96 -4.53
CA SER A 81 -3.81 -0.03 -5.66
C SER A 81 -2.84 1.12 -5.42
N ILE A 82 -2.55 1.47 -4.16
CA ILE A 82 -1.68 2.61 -3.83
C ILE A 82 -0.20 2.24 -3.75
N PHE A 83 0.14 0.94 -3.71
CA PHE A 83 1.53 0.47 -3.70
C PHE A 83 2.12 0.46 -5.11
N ASN A 84 3.40 0.81 -5.23
CA ASN A 84 4.18 0.61 -6.45
C ASN A 84 4.46 -0.89 -6.70
N ASN A 85 4.93 -1.24 -7.91
CA ASN A 85 5.23 -2.63 -8.29
C ASN A 85 6.74 -2.98 -8.25
N ASP A 86 7.59 -2.04 -7.83
CA ASP A 86 9.04 -2.20 -7.80
C ASP A 86 9.54 -2.79 -6.46
N TYR A 87 10.72 -3.39 -6.50
CA TYR A 87 11.46 -3.74 -5.30
C TYR A 87 11.86 -2.47 -4.57
N THR A 88 11.34 -2.30 -3.36
CA THR A 88 11.56 -1.10 -2.57
C THR A 88 12.35 -1.47 -1.32
N GLU A 89 13.51 -0.85 -1.13
CA GLU A 89 14.29 -0.94 0.10
C GLU A 89 14.22 0.40 0.84
N LEU A 90 14.16 0.32 2.17
CA LEU A 90 14.10 1.47 3.06
C LEU A 90 14.94 1.20 4.31
N THR A 91 15.40 2.28 4.92
CA THR A 91 16.15 2.25 6.17
C THR A 91 15.23 2.71 7.30
N LEU A 92 15.01 1.84 8.28
CA LEU A 92 14.24 2.12 9.49
C LEU A 92 14.98 3.12 10.41
N GLU A 93 14.28 3.68 11.38
CA GLU A 93 14.85 4.63 12.36
C GLU A 93 15.99 4.01 13.18
N ASP A 94 15.93 2.70 13.45
CA ASP A 94 16.97 1.95 14.15
C ASP A 94 18.17 1.57 13.27
N GLY A 95 18.17 2.00 12.00
CA GLY A 95 19.23 1.77 11.03
C GLY A 95 19.15 0.43 10.30
N ARG A 96 18.16 -0.43 10.58
CA ARG A 96 17.96 -1.67 9.83
C ARG A 96 17.47 -1.38 8.42
N THR A 97 17.98 -2.12 7.45
CA THR A 97 17.44 -2.14 6.08
C THR A 97 16.32 -3.16 6.02
N VAL A 98 15.18 -2.76 5.48
CA VAL A 98 14.05 -3.64 5.18
C VAL A 98 13.52 -3.31 3.79
N GLY A 99 12.64 -4.14 3.26
CA GLY A 99 12.03 -3.85 1.99
C GLY A 99 10.74 -4.60 1.73
N TYR A 100 10.10 -4.22 0.63
CA TYR A 100 8.87 -4.85 0.16
C TYR A 100 8.78 -4.96 -1.36
N LYS A 101 7.99 -5.93 -1.82
CA LYS A 101 7.54 -6.06 -3.21
C LYS A 101 6.07 -6.44 -3.26
N THR A 102 5.35 -5.72 -4.09
CA THR A 102 3.93 -5.87 -4.35
C THR A 102 3.70 -6.97 -5.38
N PHE A 103 2.76 -7.87 -5.08
CA PHE A 103 2.24 -8.87 -6.01
C PHE A 103 0.71 -8.83 -5.98
N GLU A 104 0.07 -9.44 -6.97
CA GLU A 104 -1.39 -9.47 -7.05
C GLU A 104 -2.02 -10.12 -5.80
N ASN A 105 -1.39 -11.18 -5.29
CA ASN A 105 -1.91 -11.99 -4.19
C ASN A 105 -1.25 -11.70 -2.83
N VAL A 106 -0.09 -11.04 -2.79
CA VAL A 106 0.67 -10.78 -1.55
C VAL A 106 1.44 -9.48 -1.58
N LEU A 107 1.76 -8.97 -0.39
CA LEU A 107 2.90 -8.10 -0.18
C LEU A 107 4.04 -8.93 0.41
N HIS A 108 5.15 -9.06 -0.32
CA HIS A 108 6.37 -9.68 0.17
C HIS A 108 7.15 -8.65 0.98
N LEU A 109 7.49 -8.97 2.23
CA LEU A 109 8.29 -8.15 3.14
C LEU A 109 9.58 -8.88 3.52
N TRP A 110 10.67 -8.15 3.70
CA TRP A 110 11.95 -8.73 4.12
C TRP A 110 12.81 -7.79 4.98
N GLU A 111 13.78 -8.38 5.68
CA GLU A 111 14.87 -7.69 6.38
C GLU A 111 16.20 -7.91 5.65
N GLY A 112 17.08 -6.91 5.67
CA GLY A 112 18.32 -6.85 4.92
C GLY A 112 18.16 -6.31 3.50
N LYS A 113 19.22 -6.41 2.72
CA LYS A 113 19.16 -6.15 1.27
C LYS A 113 18.48 -7.30 0.56
N TYR A 114 17.82 -7.05 -0.57
CA TYR A 114 17.06 -8.05 -1.30
C TYR A 114 17.91 -9.29 -1.69
N ASP A 115 19.15 -9.10 -2.13
CA ASP A 115 20.05 -10.21 -2.47
C ASP A 115 20.65 -10.94 -1.25
N SER A 116 20.58 -10.32 -0.07
CA SER A 116 21.17 -10.82 1.19
C SER A 116 20.16 -10.77 2.32
N ARG A 117 18.92 -11.21 2.05
CA ARG A 117 17.82 -11.21 3.02
C ARG A 117 18.15 -12.05 4.24
N THR A 118 17.84 -11.53 5.43
CA THR A 118 18.04 -12.21 6.71
C THR A 118 16.75 -12.77 7.30
N ALA A 119 15.60 -12.22 6.90
CA ALA A 119 14.26 -12.69 7.24
C ALA A 119 13.28 -12.27 6.13
N GLN A 120 12.20 -13.03 5.91
CA GLN A 120 11.18 -12.65 4.94
C GLN A 120 9.81 -13.25 5.25
N SER A 121 8.75 -12.66 4.69
CA SER A 121 7.37 -13.15 4.81
C SER A 121 6.47 -12.59 3.72
N TYR A 122 5.37 -13.30 3.45
CA TYR A 122 4.40 -12.96 2.42
C TYR A 122 3.04 -12.75 3.08
N TYR A 123 2.53 -11.52 2.99
CA TYR A 123 1.29 -11.12 3.64
C TYR A 123 0.16 -10.98 2.63
N ASP A 124 -1.00 -11.54 2.95
CA ASP A 124 -2.22 -11.22 2.21
C ASP A 124 -2.56 -9.74 2.35
N TRP A 125 -3.09 -9.14 1.29
CA TRP A 125 -3.48 -7.72 1.28
C TRP A 125 -4.48 -7.34 2.37
N ALA A 126 -5.36 -8.27 2.76
CA ALA A 126 -6.30 -8.05 3.85
C ALA A 126 -5.61 -7.88 5.22
N VAL A 127 -4.42 -8.46 5.42
CA VAL A 127 -3.61 -8.25 6.62
C VAL A 127 -2.99 -6.86 6.59
N ILE A 128 -2.43 -6.46 5.45
CA ILE A 128 -1.85 -5.12 5.26
C ILE A 128 -2.89 -4.02 5.46
N ALA A 129 -4.11 -4.19 4.94
CA ALA A 129 -5.22 -3.27 5.16
C ALA A 129 -5.56 -3.09 6.65
N ARG A 130 -5.48 -4.17 7.44
CA ARG A 130 -5.70 -4.10 8.90
C ARG A 130 -4.60 -3.36 9.64
N HIS A 131 -3.35 -3.41 9.17
CA HIS A 131 -2.29 -2.57 9.74
C HIS A 131 -2.61 -1.08 9.55
N PHE A 132 -3.07 -0.67 8.37
CA PHE A 132 -3.53 0.72 8.15
C PHE A 132 -4.73 1.09 9.04
N GLU A 133 -5.68 0.18 9.21
CA GLU A 133 -6.80 0.40 10.14
C GLU A 133 -6.33 0.56 11.59
N ALA A 134 -5.42 -0.30 12.04
CA ALA A 134 -4.85 -0.26 13.38
C ALA A 134 -4.08 1.06 13.61
N MET A 135 -3.21 1.45 12.68
CA MET A 135 -2.49 2.73 12.74
C MET A 135 -3.44 3.93 12.81
N ARG A 136 -4.55 3.89 12.05
CA ARG A 136 -5.59 4.93 12.11
C ARG A 136 -6.26 5.00 13.48
N LEU A 137 -6.60 3.86 14.06
CA LEU A 137 -7.25 3.78 15.38
C LEU A 137 -6.32 4.18 16.52
N LEU A 138 -5.03 3.86 16.41
CA LEU A 138 -4.00 4.21 17.40
C LEU A 138 -3.52 5.67 17.28
N GLY A 139 -3.95 6.38 16.23
CA GLY A 139 -3.47 7.75 15.95
C GLY A 139 -2.03 7.79 15.44
N GLU A 140 -1.45 6.65 15.05
CA GLU A 140 -0.10 6.57 14.47
C GLU A 140 -0.04 7.21 13.07
N CYS A 141 -1.18 7.37 12.39
CA CYS A 141 -1.26 8.20 11.18
C CYS A 141 -0.96 9.69 11.43
N TYR A 142 -0.95 10.16 12.69
CA TYR A 142 -0.74 11.57 13.05
C TYR A 142 0.67 11.88 13.60
N ASN A 143 1.45 10.87 13.99
CA ASN A 143 2.58 11.08 14.91
C ASN A 143 3.96 10.86 14.28
N ALA A 144 4.27 11.62 13.22
CA ALA A 144 5.65 11.87 12.81
C ALA A 144 6.13 13.30 13.16
N PHE A 145 5.28 14.15 13.75
CA PHE A 145 5.60 15.58 13.92
C PHE A 145 5.45 16.19 15.33
N TYR A 146 5.04 15.43 16.35
CA TYR A 146 4.93 15.96 17.72
C TYR A 146 5.67 15.12 18.77
N LEU A 147 6.99 15.03 18.61
CA LEU A 147 7.91 14.81 19.72
C LEU A 147 9.07 15.80 19.62
N MET A 148 8.82 17.04 20.01
CA MET A 148 9.88 17.91 20.53
C MET A 148 9.40 18.49 21.87
N PRO A 149 10.16 18.34 22.97
CA PRO A 149 9.95 19.12 24.18
C PRO A 149 10.34 20.59 23.98
#